data_AF-A0A2J6J913-F1
#
_entry.id   AF-A0A2J6J913-F1
#
_cell.length_a   1.000
_cell.length_b   1.000
_cell.length_c   1.000
_cell.angle_alpha   90.00
_cell.angle_beta   90.00
_cell.angle_gamma   90.00
#
_symmetry.space_group_name_H-M   'P 1'
#
loop_
_entity.id
_entity.type
_entity.pdbx_description
1 polymer ?
#
loop_
_entity_poly.entity_id
_entity_poly.type
_entity_poly.pdbx_seq_one_letter_code
_entity_poly.pdbx_strand_id
1 'polypeptide(L)'
;RSPEIIRIKHVNGVAIDVFYHYREEGDCWHGGVKVRWHNKPFNLVKGVFLGQTYLIPEDYDTYLTENYGDWRTPQKDFDSAFDTPNAEILNTEELAIHAFRMLLSKLIKGNSVSVDFYLSCLQNLGEDNFVKKFKDLT
;
A
#
# COMPACT_ATOMS: atom_id res chain seq x y z
N ARG A 1 10.24 9.51 7.18
CA ARG A 1 10.30 8.14 6.63
C ARG A 1 10.23 7.17 7.79
N SER A 2 9.54 6.04 7.66
CA SER A 2 9.40 5.06 8.75
C SER A 2 10.76 4.49 9.13
N PRO A 3 11.04 4.25 10.42
CA PRO A 3 12.23 3.52 10.85
C PRO A 3 12.26 2.07 10.35
N GLU A 4 11.13 1.53 9.88
CA GLU A 4 10.97 0.15 9.43
C GLU A 4 11.30 -0.05 7.93
N ILE A 5 11.68 1.02 7.21
CA ILE A 5 12.02 0.95 5.78
C ILE A 5 13.38 1.59 5.51
N ILE A 6 14.25 0.81 4.88
CA ILE A 6 15.51 1.29 4.32
C ILE A 6 15.39 1.32 2.80
N ARG A 7 15.61 2.50 2.20
CA ARG A 7 15.68 2.62 0.74
C ARG A 7 17.13 2.60 0.28
N ILE A 8 17.46 1.61 -0.53
CA ILE A 8 18.75 1.47 -1.18
C ILE A 8 18.61 1.97 -2.62
N LYS A 9 19.47 2.88 -3.06
CA LYS A 9 19.50 3.37 -4.44
C LYS A 9 20.84 3.02 -5.07
N HIS A 10 20.82 2.15 -6.07
CA HIS A 10 21.99 1.84 -6.87
C HIS A 10 22.37 3.06 -7.74
N VAL A 11 23.65 3.19 -8.10
CA VAL A 11 24.18 4.34 -8.86
C VAL A 11 23.54 4.50 -10.24
N ASN A 12 22.98 3.43 -10.82
CA ASN A 12 22.22 3.48 -12.07
C ASN A 12 20.78 4.02 -11.91
N GLY A 13 20.36 4.38 -10.69
CA GLY A 13 19.04 4.92 -10.40
C GLY A 13 18.00 3.90 -9.92
N VAL A 14 18.25 2.59 -10.04
CA VAL A 14 17.37 1.55 -9.50
C VAL A 14 17.27 1.68 -7.99
N ALA A 15 16.05 1.65 -7.46
CA ALA A 15 15.80 1.70 -6.03
C ALA A 15 15.18 0.39 -5.54
N ILE A 16 15.63 -0.06 -4.37
CA ILE A 16 15.09 -1.20 -3.63
C ILE A 16 14.65 -0.65 -2.28
N ASP A 17 13.38 -0.86 -1.93
CA ASP A 17 12.89 -0.60 -0.58
C ASP A 17 12.95 -1.92 0.19
N VAL A 18 13.70 -1.92 1.30
CA VAL A 18 13.85 -3.05 2.23
C VAL A 18 12.98 -2.77 3.44
N PHE A 19 11.97 -3.61 3.64
CA PHE A 19 11.05 -3.53 4.75
C PHE A 19 11.53 -4.47 5.86
N TYR A 20 11.59 -3.96 7.08
CA TYR A 20 11.89 -4.77 8.25
C TYR A 20 10.60 -5.38 8.79
N HIS A 21 10.57 -6.71 8.86
CA HIS A 21 9.51 -7.45 9.53
C HIS A 21 9.85 -7.66 11.00
N TYR A 22 8.91 -7.35 11.88
CA TYR A 22 9.02 -7.59 13.31
C TYR A 22 7.82 -8.39 13.81
N ARG A 23 7.96 -9.04 14.98
CA ARG A 23 6.93 -9.91 15.55
C ARG A 23 6.28 -9.23 16.75
N GLU A 24 4.95 -9.31 16.79
CA GLU A 24 4.13 -9.07 17.98
C GLU A 24 3.36 -10.38 18.28
N GLU A 25 2.67 -10.46 19.42
CA GLU A 25 2.04 -11.70 19.88
C GLU A 25 1.05 -12.27 18.84
N GLY A 26 1.48 -13.28 18.09
CA GLY A 26 0.67 -13.92 17.06
C GLY A 26 0.64 -13.21 15.70
N ASP A 27 1.44 -12.16 15.49
CA ASP A 27 1.46 -11.36 14.25
C ASP A 27 2.88 -11.04 13.77
N CYS A 28 3.00 -10.81 12.46
CA CYS A 28 4.21 -10.31 11.82
C CYS A 28 3.89 -8.98 11.12
N TRP A 29 4.50 -7.91 11.60
CA TRP A 29 4.27 -6.56 11.14
C TRP A 29 5.41 -6.07 10.26
N HIS A 30 5.07 -5.23 9.29
CA HIS A 30 6.01 -4.36 8.59
C HIS A 30 5.27 -3.08 8.23
N GLY A 31 5.97 -1.95 8.14
CA GLY A 31 5.26 -0.69 8.03
C GLY A 31 5.93 0.36 7.19
N GLY A 32 5.11 1.34 6.82
CA GLY A 32 5.51 2.59 6.18
C GLY A 32 5.14 3.79 7.04
N VAL A 33 5.15 4.97 6.41
CA VAL A 33 4.90 6.23 7.16
C VAL A 33 3.43 6.40 7.53
N LYS A 34 2.52 6.00 6.64
CA LYS A 34 1.08 6.29 6.73
C LYS A 34 0.24 5.09 7.17
N VAL A 35 0.68 3.90 6.80
CA VAL A 35 0.05 2.62 7.14
C VAL A 35 1.13 1.61 7.50
N ARG A 36 0.77 0.63 8.32
CA ARG A 36 1.52 -0.61 8.51
C ARG A 36 0.65 -1.80 8.12
N TRP A 37 1.27 -2.93 7.83
CA TRP A 37 0.60 -4.14 7.43
C TRP A 37 0.98 -5.26 8.39
N HIS A 38 0.03 -6.13 8.69
CA HIS A 38 0.28 -7.35 9.44
C HIS A 38 0.00 -8.59 8.61
N ASN A 39 0.74 -9.65 8.88
CA ASN A 39 0.52 -10.97 8.34
C ASN A 39 0.52 -11.96 9.48
N LYS A 40 -0.18 -13.09 9.30
CA LYS A 40 0.02 -14.22 10.20
C LYS A 40 1.49 -14.65 10.19
N PRO A 41 2.04 -15.11 11.32
CA PRO A 41 3.39 -15.64 11.38
C PRO A 41 3.63 -16.70 10.31
N PHE A 42 4.68 -16.52 9.51
CA PHE A 42 5.05 -17.42 8.43
C PHE A 42 6.49 -17.91 8.57
N ASN A 43 6.76 -19.06 7.95
CA ASN A 43 8.11 -19.57 7.74
C ASN A 43 8.61 -19.19 6.35
N LEU A 44 9.91 -19.35 6.13
CA LEU A 44 10.54 -19.11 4.83
C LEU A 44 11.04 -20.42 4.23
N VAL A 45 10.83 -20.57 2.94
CA VAL A 45 11.37 -21.66 2.12
C VAL A 45 12.13 -21.11 0.92
N LYS A 46 12.96 -21.94 0.30
CA LYS A 46 13.68 -21.58 -0.93
C LYS A 46 12.73 -21.65 -2.13
N GLY A 47 12.61 -20.56 -2.87
CA GLY A 47 11.92 -20.48 -4.16
C GLY A 47 12.85 -20.03 -5.28
N VAL A 48 12.57 -20.44 -6.52
CA VAL A 48 13.33 -20.00 -7.70
C VAL A 48 12.59 -18.85 -8.37
N PHE A 49 13.30 -17.74 -8.59
CA PHE A 49 12.80 -16.60 -9.32
C PHE A 49 13.90 -16.05 -10.23
N LEU A 50 13.60 -15.85 -11.52
CA LEU A 50 14.56 -15.40 -12.54
C LEU A 50 15.87 -16.22 -12.56
N GLY A 51 15.77 -17.54 -12.34
CA GLY A 51 16.91 -18.46 -12.33
C GLY A 51 17.79 -18.39 -11.09
N GLN A 52 17.42 -17.60 -10.07
CA GLN A 52 18.11 -17.48 -8.80
C GLN A 52 17.24 -18.02 -7.66
N THR A 53 17.87 -18.39 -6.55
CA THR A 53 17.18 -18.93 -5.37
C THR A 53 17.02 -17.83 -4.31
N TYR A 54 15.78 -17.61 -3.87
CA TYR A 54 15.42 -16.64 -2.84
C TYR A 54 14.64 -17.30 -1.70
N LEU A 55 14.58 -16.65 -0.55
CA LEU A 55 13.64 -17.02 0.51
C LEU A 55 12.29 -16.37 0.23
N ILE A 56 11.23 -17.17 0.28
CA ILE A 56 9.84 -16.73 0.12
C ILE A 56 9.00 -17.27 1.28
N PRO A 57 7.84 -16.67 1.59
CA PRO A 57 6.88 -17.27 2.51
C PRO A 57 6.52 -18.70 2.09
N GLU A 58 6.55 -19.64 3.05
CA GLU A 58 6.24 -21.05 2.83
C GLU A 58 4.84 -21.22 2.23
N ASP A 59 3.86 -20.55 2.82
CA ASP A 59 2.51 -20.38 2.27
C ASP A 59 2.37 -18.97 1.67
N TYR A 60 2.95 -18.80 0.49
CA TYR A 60 2.84 -17.54 -0.26
C TYR A 60 1.40 -17.21 -0.66
N ASP A 61 0.52 -18.20 -0.73
CA ASP A 61 -0.86 -17.96 -1.12
C ASP A 61 -1.62 -17.22 -0.04
N THR A 62 -1.53 -17.71 1.21
CA THR A 62 -2.07 -17.00 2.37
C THR A 62 -1.41 -15.63 2.52
N TYR A 63 -0.08 -15.56 2.43
CA TYR A 63 0.66 -14.30 2.56
C TYR A 63 0.20 -13.23 1.55
N LEU A 64 0.04 -13.60 0.27
CA LEU A 64 -0.42 -12.68 -0.76
C LEU A 64 -1.92 -12.36 -0.63
N THR A 65 -2.73 -13.34 -0.22
CA THR A 65 -4.18 -13.12 -0.01
C THR A 65 -4.44 -12.14 1.14
N GLU A 66 -3.67 -12.21 2.22
CA GLU A 66 -3.76 -11.24 3.32
C GLU A 66 -3.44 -9.82 2.85
N ASN A 67 -2.46 -9.66 1.95
CA ASN A 67 -2.02 -8.36 1.45
C ASN A 67 -2.91 -7.78 0.34
N TYR A 68 -3.43 -8.62 -0.56
CA TYR A 68 -4.05 -8.18 -1.81
C TYR A 68 -5.47 -8.71 -2.03
N GLY A 69 -5.99 -9.58 -1.15
CA GLY A 69 -7.25 -10.28 -1.39
C GLY A 69 -7.12 -11.26 -2.57
N ASP A 70 -7.93 -11.09 -3.61
CA ASP A 70 -7.82 -11.87 -4.85
C ASP A 70 -6.59 -11.44 -5.69
N TRP A 71 -5.41 -11.85 -5.23
CA TRP A 71 -4.13 -11.45 -5.82
C TRP A 71 -3.87 -12.06 -7.20
N ARG A 72 -4.61 -13.11 -7.57
CA ARG A 72 -4.47 -13.80 -8.86
C ARG A 72 -5.12 -13.02 -10.01
N THR A 73 -6.12 -12.20 -9.70
CA THR A 73 -6.76 -11.32 -10.68
C THR A 73 -6.03 -9.98 -10.72
N PRO A 74 -5.39 -9.59 -11.84
CA PRO A 74 -4.64 -8.33 -11.89
C PRO A 74 -5.52 -7.08 -11.69
N GLN A 75 -5.23 -6.29 -10.66
CA GLN A 75 -5.86 -4.99 -10.42
C GLN A 75 -4.92 -3.85 -10.85
N LYS A 76 -5.27 -3.16 -11.94
CA LYS A 76 -4.40 -2.12 -12.54
C LYS A 76 -4.36 -0.80 -11.78
N ASP A 77 -5.43 -0.48 -11.06
CA ASP A 77 -5.58 0.76 -10.29
C ASP A 77 -5.40 0.53 -8.78
N PHE A 78 -4.67 -0.53 -8.39
CA PHE A 78 -4.40 -0.86 -6.99
C PHE A 78 -3.61 0.25 -6.28
N ASP A 79 -4.11 0.67 -5.12
CA ASP A 79 -3.46 1.60 -4.21
C ASP A 79 -3.08 0.88 -2.91
N SER A 80 -1.78 0.65 -2.71
CA SER A 80 -1.28 -0.10 -1.55
C SER A 80 -1.56 0.58 -0.20
N ALA A 81 -2.07 1.82 -0.18
CA ALA A 81 -2.46 2.51 1.04
C ALA A 81 -3.93 2.29 1.42
N PHE A 82 -4.78 1.94 0.46
CA PHE A 82 -6.23 1.84 0.63
C PHE A 82 -6.79 0.45 0.30
N ASP A 83 -6.16 -0.29 -0.60
CA ASP A 83 -6.68 -1.55 -1.13
C ASP A 83 -6.09 -2.79 -0.44
N THR A 84 -5.11 -2.63 0.45
CA THR A 84 -4.51 -3.73 1.23
C THR A 84 -5.38 -4.07 2.45
N PRO A 85 -6.02 -5.26 2.52
CA PRO A 85 -6.96 -5.60 3.59
C PRO A 85 -6.33 -5.70 4.98
N ASN A 86 -5.03 -6.00 5.03
CA ASN A 86 -4.26 -6.16 6.25
C ASN A 86 -3.56 -4.86 6.72
N ALA A 87 -3.98 -3.70 6.20
CA ALA A 87 -3.41 -2.42 6.61
C ALA A 87 -4.06 -1.85 7.86
N GLU A 88 -3.23 -1.26 8.72
CA GLU A 88 -3.62 -0.41 9.82
C GLU A 88 -3.11 1.02 9.57
N ILE A 89 -3.98 2.00 9.81
CA ILE A 89 -3.64 3.41 9.63
C ILE A 89 -2.81 3.90 10.81
N LEU A 90 -1.61 4.42 10.51
CA LEU A 90 -0.72 5.03 11.50
C LEU A 90 -0.86 6.56 11.54
N ASN A 91 -1.14 7.17 10.39
CA ASN A 91 -1.22 8.61 10.26
C ASN A 91 -2.26 9.00 9.20
N THR A 92 -3.39 9.51 9.66
CA THR A 92 -4.51 9.94 8.81
C THR A 92 -4.18 11.17 7.96
N GLU A 93 -3.38 12.11 8.48
CA GLU A 93 -2.97 13.31 7.74
C GLU A 93 -2.08 12.97 6.54
N GLU A 94 -1.08 12.12 6.74
CA GLU A 94 -0.21 11.63 5.66
C GLU A 94 -0.99 10.77 4.65
N LEU A 95 -2.00 10.03 5.10
CA LEU A 95 -2.89 9.27 4.23
C LEU A 95 -3.83 10.19 3.42
N ALA A 96 -4.30 11.30 4.01
CA ALA A 96 -5.07 12.33 3.31
C ALA A 96 -4.21 13.04 2.26
N ILE A 97 -2.97 13.41 2.58
CA ILE A 97 -2.00 13.98 1.63
C ILE A 97 -1.79 13.02 0.45
N HIS A 98 -1.66 11.71 0.71
CA HIS A 98 -1.58 10.71 -0.34
C HIS A 98 -2.83 10.71 -1.22
N ALA A 99 -4.03 10.69 -0.64
CA ALA A 99 -5.28 10.74 -1.39
C ALA A 99 -5.42 12.02 -2.24
N PHE A 100 -5.06 13.19 -1.73
CA PHE A 100 -5.03 14.44 -2.50
C PHE A 100 -4.09 14.36 -3.71
N ARG A 101 -2.89 13.80 -3.52
CA ARG A 101 -1.91 13.63 -4.60
C ARG A 101 -2.42 12.68 -5.69
N MET A 102 -3.09 11.60 -5.27
CA MET A 102 -3.65 10.63 -6.20
C MET A 102 -4.86 11.20 -6.93
N LEU A 103 -5.77 11.90 -6.25
CA LEU A 103 -6.88 12.64 -6.86
C LEU A 103 -6.37 13.56 -7.98
N LEU A 104 -5.39 14.42 -7.69
CA LEU A 104 -4.81 15.33 -8.68
C LEU A 104 -4.20 14.57 -9.88
N SER A 105 -3.45 13.50 -9.62
CA SER A 105 -2.85 12.65 -10.66
C SER A 105 -3.89 12.03 -11.57
N LYS A 106 -5.02 11.58 -11.02
CA LYS A 106 -6.11 10.94 -11.77
C LYS A 106 -6.96 11.96 -12.54
N LEU A 107 -7.15 13.17 -12.00
CA LEU A 107 -7.78 14.28 -12.70
C LEU A 107 -7.01 14.68 -13.95
N ILE A 108 -5.69 14.87 -13.84
CA ILE A 108 -4.82 15.21 -14.98
C ILE A 108 -4.89 14.15 -16.08
N LYS A 109 -5.11 12.88 -15.71
CA LYS A 109 -5.24 11.75 -16.63
C LYS A 109 -6.67 11.52 -17.15
N GLY A 110 -7.66 12.29 -16.69
CA GLY A 110 -9.06 12.12 -17.08
C GLY A 110 -9.70 10.80 -16.64
N ASN A 111 -9.20 10.17 -15.56
CA ASN A 111 -9.77 8.92 -15.04
C ASN A 111 -10.84 9.22 -13.98
N SER A 112 -12.09 9.39 -14.41
CA SER A 112 -13.22 9.75 -13.54
C SER A 112 -13.51 8.69 -12.46
N VAL A 113 -13.38 7.40 -12.78
CA VAL A 113 -13.64 6.31 -11.81
C VAL A 113 -12.67 6.39 -10.63
N SER A 114 -11.38 6.59 -10.88
CA SER A 114 -10.42 6.77 -9.80
C SER A 114 -10.59 8.09 -9.04
N VAL A 115 -11.13 9.13 -9.68
CA VAL A 115 -11.43 10.41 -9.01
C VAL A 115 -12.48 10.20 -7.91
N ASP A 116 -13.58 9.53 -8.24
CA ASP A 116 -14.64 9.23 -7.27
C ASP A 116 -14.11 8.40 -6.09
N PHE A 117 -13.26 7.39 -6.38
CA PHE A 117 -12.60 6.59 -5.36
C PHE A 117 -11.82 7.46 -4.36
N TYR A 118 -10.92 8.33 -4.83
CA TYR A 118 -10.11 9.16 -3.93
C TYR A 118 -10.93 10.25 -3.22
N LEU A 119 -12.03 10.74 -3.81
CA LEU A 119 -12.96 11.62 -3.11
C LEU A 119 -13.66 10.89 -1.95
N SER A 120 -14.06 9.64 -2.15
CA SER A 120 -14.60 8.80 -1.07
C SER A 120 -13.56 8.52 0.02
N CYS A 121 -12.31 8.25 -0.34
CA CYS A 121 -11.22 8.10 0.64
C CYS A 121 -11.03 9.38 1.47
N LEU A 122 -10.98 10.56 0.82
CA LEU A 122 -10.84 11.85 1.51
C LEU A 122 -12.02 12.12 2.44
N GLN A 123 -13.24 11.82 2.00
CA GLN A 123 -14.43 11.93 2.84
C GLN A 123 -14.32 11.04 4.10
N ASN A 124 -13.93 9.78 3.93
CA ASN A 124 -13.74 8.86 5.07
C ASN A 124 -12.62 9.30 6.02
N LEU A 125 -11.69 10.13 5.56
CA LEU A 125 -10.62 10.72 6.36
C LEU A 125 -11.01 12.07 7.00
N GLY A 126 -12.27 12.53 6.83
CA GLY A 126 -12.80 13.75 7.45
C GLY A 126 -12.67 15.02 6.60
N GLU A 127 -12.32 14.90 5.32
CA GLU A 127 -12.12 16.04 4.39
C GLU A 127 -13.42 16.46 3.67
N ASP A 128 -14.59 16.32 4.32
CA ASP A 128 -15.92 16.60 3.74
C ASP A 128 -16.03 17.99 3.13
N ASN A 129 -15.47 19.00 3.79
CA ASN A 129 -15.51 20.39 3.34
C ASN A 129 -14.80 20.57 1.99
N PHE A 130 -13.67 19.89 1.79
CA PHE A 130 -12.98 19.87 0.51
C PHE A 130 -13.81 19.14 -0.54
N VAL A 131 -14.27 17.92 -0.22
CA VAL A 131 -15.02 17.07 -1.17
C VAL A 131 -16.28 17.78 -1.67
N LYS A 132 -17.00 18.47 -0.79
CA LYS A 132 -18.17 19.27 -1.17
C LYS A 132 -17.79 20.40 -2.14
N LYS A 133 -16.81 21.22 -1.77
CA LYS A 133 -16.35 22.34 -2.64
C LYS A 133 -15.83 21.85 -3.99
N PHE A 134 -15.15 20.70 -4.01
CA PHE A 134 -14.65 20.10 -5.23
C PHE A 134 -15.80 19.75 -6.19
N LYS A 135 -16.82 19.04 -5.68
CA LYS A 135 -18.01 18.66 -6.44
C LYS A 135 -18.84 19.86 -6.92
N ASP A 136 -18.85 20.96 -6.17
CA ASP A 136 -19.54 22.19 -6.59
C ASP A 136 -18.84 22.90 -7.77
N LEU A 137 -17.56 22.59 -8.03
CA LEU A 137 -16.73 23.22 -9.07
C LEU A 137 -16.62 22.40 -10.37
N THR A 138 -16.98 21.12 -10.35
CA THR A 138 -16.83 20.17 -11.46
C THR A 138 -18.17 19.59 -11.87
#